data_AF-A0A377J3P8-F1
#
_entry.id   AF-A0A377J3P8-F1
#
_cell.length_a   1.000
_cell.length_b   1.000
_cell.length_c   1.000
_cell.angle_alpha   90.00
_cell.angle_beta   90.00
_cell.angle_gamma   90.00
#
_symmetry.space_group_name_H-M   'P 1'
#
loop_
_entity.id
_entity.type
_entity.pdbx_description
1 polymer ?
#
loop_
_entity_poly.entity_id
_entity_poly.type
_entity_poly.pdbx_seq_one_letter_code
_entity_poly.pdbx_strand_id
1 'polypeptide(L)'
;MKLSNLSLITSLLLGSSTLSALEFGQMGNISAGIGGAGVALKNSQWALYYNPALLAMNKKSGFAYSFGLGYKETNLSRAASIDVENLQNMPNKLADLFSGAVTIQAGTGFRAAGAKKFDPGNLGIFGEVLEGMGMKDENSMKDYLEGVATQNGITITPGSGQTTEQILQELQKHPEALEDIKHDLQESIKDTAQKHPDQSGSLGLLEGLVDGLTPENIGGLLDSAQKGDMSLDSLLQNMGGFTLMTSNDPSLNRFVKDMTTLNEMINKNDFSLSTQNGVVINIGSKKSRGTISFGLMPSAYMSATARIDPTHNQIIIQNGSSELKVEFGDGNIILGTANKGDFDKSSVLSAQAKHQLSAGSVGIVEVPLGYGHLFETPLGDIAVGLAAKYIFGTGYLYHKEGDFNSISQNITPTFDGIAQTHTFGIDAGLAYAPRFAKNLTLGFVAKNLNMPKIKTDVKSGAMTKLNTQLRAGVSYGWLNDKIVLAGDIDLMPNDTISLARPKSQMAGGGVLIDLKYFDLRLGAMYDFRNNSDEGMILTGGINLLGFLDIAVQSNLHLSQEIAGSGISVPSYLLVKVGGGFSW
;
A
#
# COMPACT_ATOMS: atom_id res chain seq x y z
N MET A 1 -13.83 19.91 -0.16
CA MET A 1 -14.15 18.45 -0.27
C MET A 1 -15.24 18.11 0.75
N LYS A 2 -16.23 17.26 0.44
CA LYS A 2 -17.14 16.71 1.48
C LYS A 2 -16.55 15.40 2.01
N LEU A 3 -16.60 15.17 3.33
CA LEU A 3 -15.98 13.98 3.98
C LEU A 3 -16.45 12.63 3.40
N SER A 4 -17.66 12.58 2.83
CA SER A 4 -18.18 11.42 2.09
C SER A 4 -17.25 10.91 1.00
N ASN A 5 -16.50 11.79 0.34
CA ASN A 5 -15.75 11.44 -0.87
C ASN A 5 -14.39 10.81 -0.54
N LEU A 6 -13.79 11.15 0.60
CA LEU A 6 -12.52 10.56 1.02
C LEU A 6 -12.71 9.09 1.48
N SER A 7 -13.84 8.80 2.13
CA SER A 7 -14.22 7.43 2.49
C SER A 7 -14.56 6.55 1.27
N LEU A 8 -14.81 7.15 0.10
CA LEU A 8 -15.18 6.48 -1.14
C LEU A 8 -13.95 5.89 -1.86
N ILE A 9 -12.85 6.65 -1.87
CA ILE A 9 -11.60 6.34 -2.59
C ILE A 9 -10.98 5.02 -2.10
N THR A 10 -11.23 4.61 -0.86
CA THR A 10 -10.68 3.42 -0.20
C THR A 10 -11.18 2.06 -0.72
N SER A 11 -12.00 2.00 -1.79
CA SER A 11 -12.89 0.83 -2.00
C SER A 11 -13.13 0.29 -3.45
N LEU A 12 -12.27 0.52 -4.45
CA LEU A 12 -12.57 0.26 -5.90
C LEU A 12 -11.46 -0.22 -6.90
N LEU A 13 -11.70 -1.26 -7.73
CA LEU A 13 -11.12 -1.69 -9.06
C LEU A 13 -10.12 -2.90 -9.12
N LEU A 14 -9.94 -3.78 -10.12
CA LEU A 14 -10.45 -4.05 -11.50
C LEU A 14 -10.59 -5.59 -11.71
N GLY A 15 -11.21 -6.05 -12.82
CA GLY A 15 -10.58 -7.08 -13.68
C GLY A 15 -11.10 -8.53 -13.68
N SER A 16 -11.82 -8.91 -14.74
CA SER A 16 -12.23 -10.28 -15.06
C SER A 16 -11.08 -11.16 -15.59
N SER A 17 -10.26 -11.71 -14.70
CA SER A 17 -9.37 -12.85 -15.02
C SER A 17 -9.97 -14.17 -14.54
N THR A 18 -9.67 -15.28 -15.20
CA THR A 18 -9.93 -16.62 -14.64
C THR A 18 -9.09 -16.78 -13.38
N LEU A 19 -9.71 -16.62 -12.20
CA LEU A 19 -9.01 -16.77 -10.94
C LEU A 19 -8.28 -18.12 -10.91
N SER A 20 -7.06 -18.10 -10.42
CA SER A 20 -6.26 -19.28 -10.16
C SER A 20 -5.88 -19.27 -8.69
N ALA A 21 -5.74 -20.44 -8.08
CA ALA A 21 -5.86 -20.53 -6.63
C ALA A 21 -4.59 -20.21 -5.85
N LEU A 22 -4.85 -19.59 -4.70
CA LEU A 22 -4.27 -19.87 -3.39
C LEU A 22 -2.76 -20.15 -3.31
N GLU A 23 -2.11 -19.29 -2.51
CA GLU A 23 -0.76 -19.46 -2.01
C GLU A 23 -0.57 -20.84 -1.34
N PHE A 24 0.68 -21.31 -1.24
CA PHE A 24 0.98 -22.49 -0.41
C PHE A 24 0.76 -22.10 1.05
N GLY A 25 -0.37 -22.56 1.59
CA GLY A 25 -0.82 -22.18 2.93
C GLY A 25 0.06 -22.71 4.07
N GLN A 26 -0.27 -22.28 5.28
CA GLN A 26 0.44 -22.64 6.49
C GLN A 26 -0.54 -23.25 7.50
N MET A 27 -0.31 -24.51 7.83
CA MET A 27 -1.12 -25.25 8.78
C MET A 27 -0.29 -25.60 10.03
N GLY A 28 -0.88 -25.54 11.21
CA GLY A 28 -0.12 -25.69 12.43
C GLY A 28 0.73 -24.47 12.79
N ASN A 29 1.15 -24.44 14.05
CA ASN A 29 1.81 -23.29 14.63
C ASN A 29 3.34 -23.40 14.56
N ILE A 30 3.89 -24.62 14.60
CA ILE A 30 5.35 -24.87 14.48
C ILE A 30 5.89 -24.22 13.21
N SER A 31 5.38 -24.63 12.04
CA SER A 31 5.81 -24.09 10.75
C SER A 31 5.56 -22.59 10.64
N ALA A 32 4.44 -22.08 11.18
CA ALA A 32 4.17 -20.65 11.22
C ALA A 32 5.18 -19.87 12.08
N GLY A 33 5.78 -20.47 13.11
CA GLY A 33 6.81 -19.83 13.94
C GLY A 33 8.23 -19.82 13.34
N ILE A 34 8.49 -20.58 12.27
CA ILE A 34 9.83 -20.80 11.66
C ILE A 34 9.84 -20.52 10.15
N GLY A 35 9.27 -19.38 9.73
CA GLY A 35 9.31 -18.93 8.33
C GLY A 35 8.47 -19.80 7.37
N GLY A 36 7.42 -20.47 7.86
CA GLY A 36 6.55 -21.33 7.06
C GLY A 36 7.12 -22.72 6.73
N ALA A 37 8.32 -23.06 7.22
CA ALA A 37 9.00 -24.31 6.87
C ALA A 37 8.30 -25.54 7.50
N GLY A 38 8.13 -26.60 6.70
CA GLY A 38 7.42 -27.81 7.11
C GLY A 38 7.65 -29.05 6.24
N VAL A 39 8.09 -28.89 4.99
CA VAL A 39 8.21 -29.98 4.00
C VAL A 39 9.27 -31.03 4.35
N ALA A 40 10.20 -30.71 5.26
CA ALA A 40 11.23 -31.62 5.77
C ALA A 40 11.17 -31.90 7.30
N LEU A 41 10.15 -31.42 8.02
CA LEU A 41 10.08 -31.55 9.49
C LEU A 41 9.60 -32.94 9.94
N LYS A 42 10.54 -33.87 10.17
CA LYS A 42 10.30 -35.25 10.66
C LYS A 42 9.29 -35.32 11.82
N ASN A 43 9.45 -34.46 12.84
CA ASN A 43 8.64 -34.50 14.07
C ASN A 43 7.36 -33.62 14.00
N SER A 44 6.86 -33.31 12.80
CA SER A 44 5.61 -32.56 12.63
C SER A 44 4.37 -33.46 12.70
N GLN A 45 3.34 -33.00 13.42
CA GLN A 45 1.99 -33.60 13.38
C GLN A 45 1.23 -33.23 12.11
N TRP A 46 1.65 -32.16 11.42
CA TRP A 46 1.07 -31.64 10.19
C TRP A 46 1.71 -32.22 8.92
N ALA A 47 2.42 -33.34 9.05
CA ALA A 47 2.99 -34.09 7.93
C ALA A 47 1.97 -34.36 6.81
N LEU A 48 0.72 -34.69 7.13
CA LEU A 48 -0.37 -34.86 6.16
C LEU A 48 -0.58 -33.62 5.26
N TYR A 49 -0.39 -32.41 5.80
CA TYR A 49 -0.57 -31.16 5.07
C TYR A 49 0.69 -30.73 4.30
N TYR A 50 1.87 -30.84 4.91
CA TYR A 50 3.11 -30.34 4.33
C TYR A 50 3.79 -31.32 3.38
N ASN A 51 3.89 -32.60 3.74
CA ASN A 51 4.55 -33.62 2.94
C ASN A 51 4.14 -35.01 3.45
N PRO A 52 3.23 -35.74 2.77
CA PRO A 52 2.72 -37.01 3.26
C PRO A 52 3.81 -38.10 3.39
N ALA A 53 5.01 -37.95 2.82
CA ALA A 53 6.13 -38.84 3.09
C ALA A 53 6.61 -38.77 4.54
N LEU A 54 6.52 -37.60 5.19
CA LEU A 54 6.94 -37.43 6.59
C LEU A 54 6.10 -38.27 7.57
N LEU A 55 4.90 -38.71 7.17
CA LEU A 55 4.11 -39.70 7.90
C LEU A 55 4.91 -40.99 8.12
N ALA A 56 5.73 -41.42 7.15
CA ALA A 56 6.56 -42.62 7.28
C ALA A 56 7.71 -42.46 8.28
N MET A 57 8.18 -41.21 8.47
CA MET A 57 9.27 -40.86 9.38
C MET A 57 8.77 -40.66 10.81
N ASN A 58 7.57 -40.07 10.98
CA ASN A 58 6.91 -39.95 12.27
C ASN A 58 6.06 -41.20 12.59
N LYS A 59 6.61 -42.11 13.40
CA LYS A 59 5.95 -43.36 13.81
C LYS A 59 5.03 -43.21 15.03
N LYS A 60 4.93 -42.01 15.64
CA LYS A 60 4.06 -41.74 16.81
C LYS A 60 2.61 -41.57 16.36
N SER A 61 1.68 -41.96 17.22
CA SER A 61 0.30 -41.49 17.08
C SER A 61 0.21 -40.06 17.60
N GLY A 62 -0.78 -39.30 17.16
CA GLY A 62 -0.91 -37.93 17.60
C GLY A 62 -2.19 -37.23 17.18
N PHE A 63 -2.49 -36.14 17.86
CA PHE A 63 -3.58 -35.23 17.58
C PHE A 63 -3.02 -33.81 17.53
N ALA A 64 -3.41 -33.01 16.55
CA ALA A 64 -3.10 -31.59 16.51
C ALA A 64 -4.29 -30.77 16.02
N TYR A 65 -4.36 -29.53 16.49
CA TYR A 65 -5.31 -28.53 16.04
C TYR A 65 -4.60 -27.19 15.86
N SER A 66 -5.11 -26.38 14.94
CA SER A 66 -4.58 -25.05 14.67
C SER A 66 -5.70 -24.21 14.11
N PHE A 67 -5.86 -23.00 14.63
CA PHE A 67 -6.78 -21.98 14.15
C PHE A 67 -5.96 -20.74 13.86
N GLY A 68 -6.26 -20.04 12.77
CA GLY A 68 -5.47 -18.89 12.36
C GLY A 68 -6.25 -17.89 11.55
N LEU A 69 -5.93 -16.62 11.77
CA LEU A 69 -6.43 -15.49 11.00
C LEU A 69 -5.23 -14.63 10.61
N GLY A 70 -5.13 -14.30 9.33
CA GLY A 70 -4.13 -13.37 8.83
C GLY A 70 -4.71 -12.41 7.82
N TYR A 71 -4.28 -11.16 7.89
CA TYR A 71 -4.61 -10.13 6.90
C TYR A 71 -3.33 -9.61 6.24
N LYS A 72 -3.51 -9.06 5.06
CA LYS A 72 -2.44 -8.64 4.17
C LYS A 72 -2.96 -7.49 3.30
N GLU A 73 -2.48 -6.28 3.51
CA GLU A 73 -2.96 -5.07 2.83
C GLU A 73 -1.89 -4.43 1.94
N THR A 74 -2.22 -3.35 1.25
CA THR A 74 -1.29 -2.50 0.50
C THR A 74 -1.88 -1.09 0.48
N ASN A 75 -1.18 -0.12 1.07
CA ASN A 75 -1.55 1.31 1.17
C ASN A 75 -2.90 1.65 1.86
N LEU A 76 -3.76 0.69 2.21
CA LEU A 76 -5.09 0.95 2.77
C LEU A 76 -5.03 1.38 4.24
N SER A 77 -4.09 0.84 5.02
CA SER A 77 -3.89 1.25 6.43
C SER A 77 -3.57 2.74 6.55
N ARG A 78 -2.82 3.28 5.58
CA ARG A 78 -2.42 4.69 5.49
C ARG A 78 -3.59 5.64 5.18
N ALA A 79 -4.74 5.13 4.73
CA ALA A 79 -5.96 5.92 4.59
C ALA A 79 -6.42 6.52 5.94
N ALA A 80 -6.30 5.74 7.01
CA ALA A 80 -6.67 6.16 8.35
C ALA A 80 -5.68 7.15 8.98
N SER A 81 -4.52 7.37 8.35
CA SER A 81 -3.55 8.38 8.73
C SER A 81 -3.63 9.65 7.86
N ILE A 82 -4.66 9.85 7.05
CA ILE A 82 -4.86 11.10 6.26
C ILE A 82 -5.56 12.17 7.11
N ASP A 83 -5.02 13.38 7.13
CA ASP A 83 -5.67 14.56 7.73
C ASP A 83 -6.68 15.19 6.76
N VAL A 84 -7.90 14.67 6.82
CA VAL A 84 -9.06 15.10 6.03
C VAL A 84 -9.37 16.60 6.17
N GLU A 85 -9.08 17.17 7.34
CA GLU A 85 -9.36 18.57 7.68
C GLU A 85 -8.27 19.48 7.10
N ASN A 86 -6.99 19.13 7.25
CA ASN A 86 -5.90 19.85 6.61
C ASN A 86 -5.99 19.80 5.08
N LEU A 87 -6.38 18.67 4.48
CA LEU A 87 -6.67 18.59 3.04
C LEU A 87 -7.82 19.52 2.60
N GLN A 88 -8.83 19.74 3.45
CA GLN A 88 -9.94 20.65 3.16
C GLN A 88 -9.56 22.12 3.33
N ASN A 89 -8.70 22.42 4.31
CA ASN A 89 -8.34 23.78 4.69
C ASN A 89 -7.14 24.33 3.90
N MET A 90 -6.31 23.48 3.28
CA MET A 90 -5.12 23.93 2.55
C MET A 90 -5.41 24.93 1.41
N PRO A 91 -6.45 24.78 0.57
CA PRO A 91 -6.79 25.78 -0.44
C PRO A 91 -7.11 27.16 0.16
N ASN A 92 -7.75 27.20 1.34
CA ASN A 92 -8.02 28.46 2.04
C ASN A 92 -6.71 29.05 2.59
N LYS A 93 -5.85 28.25 3.24
CA LYS A 93 -4.54 28.70 3.73
C LYS A 93 -3.66 29.28 2.63
N LEU A 94 -3.69 28.69 1.43
CA LEU A 94 -2.98 29.19 0.25
C LEU A 94 -3.57 30.51 -0.27
N ALA A 95 -4.90 30.69 -0.22
CA ALA A 95 -5.53 31.96 -0.55
C ALA A 95 -5.23 33.05 0.51
N ASP A 96 -5.22 32.68 1.79
CA ASP A 96 -4.93 33.55 2.93
C ASP A 96 -3.51 34.14 2.88
N LEU A 97 -2.55 33.49 2.18
CA LEU A 97 -1.22 34.05 1.92
C LEU A 97 -1.27 35.39 1.20
N PHE A 98 -2.26 35.56 0.32
CA PHE A 98 -2.33 36.64 -0.66
C PHE A 98 -3.52 37.58 -0.43
N SER A 99 -4.34 37.34 0.61
CA SER A 99 -5.45 38.20 0.99
C SER A 99 -5.14 38.99 2.26
N GLY A 100 -5.28 40.32 2.22
CA GLY A 100 -5.27 41.15 3.41
C GLY A 100 -6.40 40.81 4.39
N ALA A 101 -6.25 41.22 5.65
CA ALA A 101 -7.22 40.98 6.74
C ALA A 101 -8.50 41.84 6.64
N VAL A 102 -9.09 41.92 5.45
CA VAL A 102 -10.36 42.57 5.16
C VAL A 102 -11.32 41.54 4.60
N THR A 103 -12.37 41.25 5.35
CA THR A 103 -13.48 40.40 4.89
C THR A 103 -14.27 41.12 3.81
N ILE A 104 -13.76 41.12 2.57
CA ILE A 104 -14.59 41.47 1.41
C ILE A 104 -15.61 40.33 1.24
N GLN A 105 -16.80 40.54 1.77
CA GLN A 105 -17.94 39.66 1.57
C GLN A 105 -18.12 39.40 0.07
N ALA A 106 -18.30 38.13 -0.30
CA ALA A 106 -18.57 37.74 -1.69
C ALA A 106 -19.80 38.49 -2.21
N GLY A 107 -19.58 39.48 -3.08
CA GLY A 107 -20.66 40.33 -3.58
C GLY A 107 -20.16 41.53 -4.39
N THR A 108 -20.30 41.43 -5.72
CA THR A 108 -20.13 42.49 -6.73
C THR A 108 -18.69 42.99 -6.98
N GLY A 109 -18.21 42.76 -8.21
CA GLY A 109 -16.94 43.29 -8.70
C GLY A 109 -17.02 44.79 -9.03
N PHE A 110 -17.03 45.64 -8.02
CA PHE A 110 -16.79 47.08 -8.17
C PHE A 110 -15.39 47.44 -7.65
N ARG A 111 -14.37 47.32 -8.50
CA ARG A 111 -13.13 48.10 -8.33
C ARG A 111 -13.52 49.58 -8.44
N ALA A 112 -13.33 50.35 -7.37
CA ALA A 112 -13.56 51.79 -7.39
C ALA A 112 -12.62 52.44 -8.42
N ALA A 113 -13.16 53.37 -9.22
CA ALA A 113 -12.34 54.15 -10.15
C ALA A 113 -11.34 54.99 -9.35
N GLY A 114 -10.06 54.63 -9.39
CA GLY A 114 -8.99 55.23 -8.57
C GLY A 114 -8.32 54.28 -7.57
N ALA A 115 -8.67 52.99 -7.51
CA ALA A 115 -7.83 52.00 -6.83
C ALA A 115 -6.42 51.95 -7.46
N LYS A 116 -5.37 51.91 -6.64
CA LYS A 116 -3.99 51.69 -7.12
C LYS A 116 -3.92 50.36 -7.88
N LYS A 117 -3.06 50.27 -8.90
CA LYS A 117 -2.77 48.98 -9.57
C LYS A 117 -2.09 47.99 -8.62
N PHE A 118 -1.05 48.47 -7.93
CA PHE A 118 -0.26 47.74 -6.95
C PHE A 118 -0.40 48.39 -5.57
N ASP A 119 -0.77 47.62 -4.55
CA ASP A 119 -0.92 48.07 -3.16
C ASP A 119 -0.62 46.90 -2.20
N PRO A 120 0.64 46.73 -1.76
CA PRO A 120 1.10 45.59 -0.97
C PRO A 120 0.24 45.30 0.26
N GLY A 121 -0.20 46.34 0.99
CA GLY A 121 -1.02 46.19 2.19
C GLY A 121 -2.37 45.45 1.99
N ASN A 122 -2.83 45.26 0.75
CA ASN A 122 -4.01 44.45 0.43
C ASN A 122 -3.67 42.99 0.06
N LEU A 123 -2.40 42.66 -0.14
CA LEU A 123 -1.92 41.34 -0.60
C LEU A 123 -1.55 40.38 0.54
N GLY A 124 -2.04 40.65 1.76
CA GLY A 124 -1.80 39.81 2.93
C GLY A 124 -0.32 39.71 3.32
N ILE A 125 0.09 38.55 3.82
CA ILE A 125 1.46 38.30 4.27
C ILE A 125 2.48 38.36 3.12
N PHE A 126 2.07 37.99 1.90
CA PHE A 126 2.91 38.20 0.72
C PHE A 126 3.16 39.70 0.46
N GLY A 127 2.18 40.56 0.75
CA GLY A 127 2.34 42.01 0.74
C GLY A 127 3.43 42.52 1.67
N GLU A 128 3.46 42.04 2.92
CA GLU A 128 4.49 42.39 3.89
C GLU A 128 5.90 41.93 3.45
N VAL A 129 6.00 40.80 2.76
CA VAL A 129 7.24 40.33 2.13
C VAL A 129 7.69 41.26 0.99
N LEU A 130 6.77 41.69 0.11
CA LEU A 130 7.09 42.66 -0.94
C LEU A 130 7.53 44.02 -0.37
N GLU A 131 6.90 44.50 0.72
CA GLU A 131 7.33 45.71 1.42
C GLU A 131 8.73 45.56 2.06
N GLY A 132 9.08 44.35 2.51
CA GLY A 132 10.40 43.99 3.03
C GLY A 132 11.50 44.07 1.97
N MET A 133 11.21 43.65 0.73
CA MET A 133 12.05 43.85 -0.46
C MET A 133 12.09 45.33 -0.92
N GLY A 134 11.30 46.21 -0.30
CA GLY A 134 11.22 47.64 -0.61
C GLY A 134 10.10 48.05 -1.56
N MET A 135 9.32 47.10 -2.10
CA MET A 135 8.21 47.36 -3.03
C MET A 135 6.95 47.83 -2.27
N LYS A 136 6.84 49.13 -2.00
CA LYS A 136 5.75 49.72 -1.18
C LYS A 136 4.63 50.34 -2.01
N ASP A 137 4.91 50.62 -3.28
CA ASP A 137 4.01 51.19 -4.28
C ASP A 137 4.53 50.91 -5.70
N GLU A 138 3.77 51.33 -6.73
CA GLU A 138 4.09 51.06 -8.14
C GLU A 138 5.44 51.65 -8.58
N ASN A 139 5.89 52.75 -7.95
CA ASN A 139 7.18 53.38 -8.23
C ASN A 139 8.33 52.59 -7.59
N SER A 140 8.21 52.23 -6.32
CA SER A 140 9.25 51.47 -5.61
C SER A 140 9.36 50.02 -6.11
N MET A 141 8.27 49.40 -6.55
CA MET A 141 8.31 48.14 -7.31
C MET A 141 9.08 48.30 -8.63
N LYS A 142 8.85 49.41 -9.34
CA LYS A 142 9.60 49.73 -10.56
C LYS A 142 11.09 49.93 -10.28
N ASP A 143 11.44 50.75 -9.29
CA ASP A 143 12.83 51.04 -8.90
C ASP A 143 13.58 49.75 -8.53
N TYR A 144 12.93 48.82 -7.81
CA TYR A 144 13.48 47.50 -7.51
C TYR A 144 13.77 46.69 -8.78
N LEU A 145 12.79 46.57 -9.69
CA LEU A 145 12.95 45.79 -10.93
C LEU A 145 13.99 46.42 -11.89
N GLU A 146 14.11 47.75 -11.94
CA GLU A 146 15.20 48.44 -12.65
C GLU A 146 16.58 48.14 -12.01
N GLY A 147 16.63 48.01 -10.68
CA GLY A 147 17.81 47.57 -9.93
C GLY A 147 18.26 46.17 -10.32
N VAL A 148 17.38 45.19 -10.24
CA VAL A 148 17.65 43.77 -10.63
C VAL A 148 18.09 43.67 -12.08
N ALA A 149 17.41 44.38 -12.99
CA ALA A 149 17.78 44.41 -14.41
C ALA A 149 19.18 45.00 -14.62
N THR A 150 19.51 46.09 -13.92
CA THR A 150 20.83 46.74 -14.01
C THR A 150 21.94 45.82 -13.48
N GLN A 151 21.70 45.11 -12.38
CA GLN A 151 22.64 44.14 -11.81
C GLN A 151 22.93 42.98 -12.79
N ASN A 152 21.91 42.52 -13.51
CA ASN A 152 22.00 41.48 -14.53
C ASN A 152 22.43 42.00 -15.92
N GLY A 153 22.82 43.28 -16.04
CA GLY A 153 23.31 43.87 -17.29
C GLY A 153 22.24 44.08 -18.37
N ILE A 154 20.96 43.96 -18.02
CA ILE A 154 19.83 44.13 -18.94
C ILE A 154 19.65 45.62 -19.24
N THR A 155 19.76 46.00 -20.51
CA THR A 155 19.66 47.41 -20.94
C THR A 155 18.20 47.85 -21.08
N ILE A 156 17.60 48.27 -19.97
CA ILE A 156 16.36 49.05 -19.97
C ILE A 156 16.64 50.39 -20.67
N THR A 157 16.03 50.63 -21.83
CA THR A 157 16.32 51.82 -22.66
C THR A 157 15.72 53.08 -22.01
N PRO A 158 16.51 54.03 -21.48
CA PRO A 158 15.97 55.08 -20.62
C PRO A 158 15.00 56.00 -21.36
N GLY A 159 13.73 55.96 -20.97
CA GLY A 159 12.68 56.83 -21.43
C GLY A 159 11.61 57.00 -20.34
N SER A 160 11.12 58.23 -20.14
CA SER A 160 10.21 58.62 -19.06
C SER A 160 8.76 58.12 -19.23
N GLY A 161 8.60 56.87 -19.68
CA GLY A 161 7.31 56.26 -19.99
C GLY A 161 7.34 54.72 -20.03
N GLN A 162 8.46 54.06 -19.70
CA GLN A 162 8.43 52.60 -19.52
C GLN A 162 7.69 52.24 -18.23
N THR A 163 6.71 51.36 -18.37
CA THR A 163 5.85 50.90 -17.27
C THR A 163 6.43 49.66 -16.61
N THR A 164 6.01 49.37 -15.37
CA THR A 164 6.46 48.20 -14.61
C THR A 164 6.18 46.89 -15.38
N GLU A 165 5.09 46.82 -16.16
CA GLU A 165 4.80 45.67 -17.03
C GLU A 165 5.89 45.44 -18.09
N GLN A 166 6.45 46.51 -18.66
CA GLN A 166 7.47 46.41 -19.74
C GLN A 166 8.83 45.97 -19.21
N ILE A 167 9.18 46.38 -17.99
CA ILE A 167 10.42 45.98 -17.32
C ILE A 167 10.35 44.49 -16.94
N LEU A 168 9.21 44.08 -16.38
CA LEU A 168 8.96 42.68 -16.04
C LEU A 168 8.98 41.77 -17.28
N GLN A 169 8.43 42.22 -18.43
CA GLN A 169 8.52 41.50 -19.71
C GLN A 169 9.95 41.35 -20.26
N GLU A 170 10.89 42.24 -19.89
CA GLU A 170 12.30 42.08 -20.26
C GLU A 170 13.01 41.12 -19.31
N LEU A 171 12.80 41.28 -17.99
CA LEU A 171 13.30 40.35 -16.96
C LEU A 171 12.86 38.90 -17.22
N GLN A 172 11.62 38.68 -17.69
CA GLN A 172 11.10 37.37 -18.06
C GLN A 172 11.88 36.65 -19.19
N LYS A 173 12.75 37.35 -19.92
CA LYS A 173 13.63 36.74 -20.94
C LYS A 173 14.98 36.30 -20.38
N HIS A 174 15.25 36.61 -19.11
CA HIS A 174 16.52 36.47 -18.42
C HIS A 174 16.32 35.66 -17.13
N PRO A 175 16.32 34.31 -17.21
CA PRO A 175 16.09 33.43 -16.06
C PRO A 175 16.99 33.72 -14.86
N GLU A 176 18.24 34.12 -15.10
CA GLU A 176 19.20 34.55 -14.09
C GLU A 176 18.67 35.69 -13.20
N ALA A 177 18.04 36.70 -13.79
CA ALA A 177 17.51 37.85 -13.08
C ALA A 177 16.24 37.51 -12.28
N LEU A 178 15.55 36.42 -12.62
CA LEU A 178 14.39 35.93 -11.89
C LEU A 178 14.81 35.08 -10.69
N GLU A 179 15.91 34.32 -10.77
CA GLU A 179 16.49 33.62 -9.61
C GLU A 179 17.01 34.60 -8.55
N ASP A 180 17.54 35.77 -8.93
CA ASP A 180 17.88 36.84 -7.98
C ASP A 180 16.62 37.33 -7.22
N ILE A 181 15.49 37.52 -7.91
CA ILE A 181 14.22 37.90 -7.25
C ILE A 181 13.72 36.78 -6.33
N LYS A 182 13.89 35.50 -6.72
CA LYS A 182 13.58 34.36 -5.86
C LYS A 182 14.42 34.38 -4.58
N HIS A 183 15.69 34.71 -4.70
CA HIS A 183 16.59 34.84 -3.56
C HIS A 183 16.14 35.97 -2.62
N ASP A 184 15.86 37.16 -3.15
CA ASP A 184 15.37 38.30 -2.37
C ASP A 184 14.01 38.00 -1.70
N LEU A 185 13.10 37.27 -2.36
CA LEU A 185 11.85 36.77 -1.76
C LEU A 185 12.14 35.84 -0.57
N GLN A 186 13.06 34.88 -0.72
CA GLN A 186 13.45 33.96 0.36
C GLN A 186 14.13 34.69 1.53
N GLU A 187 14.96 35.70 1.27
CA GLU A 187 15.57 36.52 2.33
C GLU A 187 14.49 37.33 3.05
N SER A 188 13.61 38.02 2.31
CA SER A 188 12.56 38.83 2.91
C SER A 188 11.52 38.01 3.67
N ILE A 189 11.22 36.76 3.29
CA ILE A 189 10.40 35.83 4.08
C ILE A 189 11.04 35.56 5.45
N LYS A 190 12.35 35.25 5.48
CA LYS A 190 13.09 35.01 6.74
C LYS A 190 13.14 36.26 7.61
N ASP A 191 13.24 37.42 7.00
CA ASP A 191 13.28 38.72 7.66
C ASP A 191 11.91 39.12 8.25
N THR A 192 10.82 38.86 7.52
CA THR A 192 9.44 39.04 8.02
C THR A 192 9.13 38.03 9.13
N ALA A 193 9.59 36.78 9.04
CA ALA A 193 9.39 35.77 10.09
C ALA A 193 10.08 36.13 11.42
N GLN A 194 11.23 36.81 11.38
CA GLN A 194 11.87 37.36 12.57
C GLN A 194 11.08 38.51 13.21
N LYS A 195 10.35 39.30 12.40
CA LYS A 195 9.55 40.46 12.85
C LYS A 195 8.15 40.02 13.35
N HIS A 196 7.58 38.99 12.74
CA HIS A 196 6.22 38.48 12.99
C HIS A 196 6.23 36.98 13.33
N PRO A 197 6.77 36.59 14.51
CA PRO A 197 6.88 35.18 14.90
C PRO A 197 5.52 34.49 15.07
N ASP A 198 4.44 35.25 15.29
CA ASP A 198 3.05 34.78 15.31
C ASP A 198 2.51 34.35 13.94
N GLN A 199 3.10 34.85 12.85
CA GLN A 199 2.74 34.50 11.46
C GLN A 199 3.64 33.40 10.85
N SER A 200 4.53 32.79 11.65
CA SER A 200 5.53 31.79 11.18
C SER A 200 4.95 30.65 10.33
N GLY A 201 3.71 30.21 10.59
CA GLY A 201 3.04 29.17 9.80
C GLY A 201 2.69 29.63 8.37
N SER A 202 2.11 30.82 8.23
CA SER A 202 1.81 31.40 6.91
C SER A 202 3.08 31.72 6.13
N LEU A 203 4.12 32.21 6.81
CA LEU A 203 5.43 32.47 6.19
C LEU A 203 6.15 31.17 5.78
N GLY A 204 6.04 30.09 6.56
CA GLY A 204 6.53 28.77 6.16
C GLY A 204 5.74 28.17 4.98
N LEU A 205 4.43 28.41 4.89
CA LEU A 205 3.63 28.01 3.73
C LEU A 205 4.04 28.79 2.47
N LEU A 206 4.33 30.08 2.60
CA LEU A 206 4.85 30.93 1.53
C LEU A 206 6.29 30.54 1.12
N GLU A 207 7.16 30.18 2.07
CA GLU A 207 8.51 29.65 1.82
C GLU A 207 8.45 28.42 0.90
N GLY A 208 7.60 27.43 1.22
CA GLY A 208 7.45 26.22 0.40
C GLY A 208 6.83 26.45 -0.99
N LEU A 209 6.11 27.56 -1.19
CA LEU A 209 5.67 28.02 -2.50
C LEU A 209 6.81 28.69 -3.26
N VAL A 210 7.55 29.61 -2.62
CA VAL A 210 8.67 30.34 -3.24
C VAL A 210 9.80 29.41 -3.66
N ASP A 211 10.16 28.44 -2.82
CA ASP A 211 11.14 27.40 -3.14
C ASP A 211 10.75 26.62 -4.41
N GLY A 212 9.45 26.39 -4.59
CA GLY A 212 8.83 25.73 -5.74
C GLY A 212 8.70 26.54 -7.03
N LEU A 213 9.03 27.84 -7.02
CA LEU A 213 8.92 28.67 -8.21
C LEU A 213 10.03 28.41 -9.23
N THR A 214 9.67 28.38 -10.51
CA THR A 214 10.60 28.53 -11.65
C THR A 214 10.63 29.98 -12.15
N PRO A 215 11.62 30.38 -12.97
CA PRO A 215 11.67 31.69 -13.62
C PRO A 215 10.32 32.13 -14.24
N GLU A 216 9.67 31.25 -15.00
CA GLU A 216 8.38 31.51 -15.62
C GLU A 216 7.28 31.79 -14.58
N ASN A 217 7.25 31.03 -13.47
CA ASN A 217 6.27 31.22 -12.40
C ASN A 217 6.50 32.54 -11.64
N ILE A 218 7.75 32.94 -11.42
CA ILE A 218 8.11 34.21 -10.75
C ILE A 218 7.60 35.39 -11.55
N GLY A 219 7.80 35.37 -12.88
CA GLY A 219 7.28 36.37 -13.78
C GLY A 219 5.76 36.55 -13.67
N GLY A 220 5.02 35.43 -13.64
CA GLY A 220 3.56 35.44 -13.46
C GLY A 220 3.08 35.86 -12.07
N LEU A 221 3.83 35.54 -11.02
CA LEU A 221 3.53 35.94 -9.63
C LEU A 221 3.63 37.46 -9.48
N LEU A 222 4.73 38.06 -9.98
CA LEU A 222 4.94 39.50 -9.93
C LEU A 222 3.93 40.27 -10.77
N ASP A 223 3.58 39.76 -11.96
CA ASP A 223 2.56 40.36 -12.83
C ASP A 223 1.16 40.33 -12.18
N SER A 224 0.84 39.26 -11.46
CA SER A 224 -0.41 39.15 -10.66
C SER A 224 -0.43 40.16 -9.52
N ALA A 225 0.69 40.28 -8.80
CA ALA A 225 0.85 41.24 -7.70
C ALA A 225 0.70 42.68 -8.21
N GLN A 226 1.39 43.03 -9.29
CA GLN A 226 1.36 44.34 -9.94
C GLN A 226 -0.07 44.74 -10.38
N LYS A 227 -0.91 43.77 -10.76
CA LYS A 227 -2.31 43.99 -11.16
C LYS A 227 -3.30 44.03 -9.98
N GLY A 228 -2.83 43.71 -8.77
CA GLY A 228 -3.65 43.59 -7.57
C GLY A 228 -4.70 42.47 -7.68
N ASP A 229 -4.38 41.38 -8.38
CA ASP A 229 -5.26 40.21 -8.53
C ASP A 229 -4.48 38.94 -8.19
N MET A 230 -4.49 38.62 -6.90
CA MET A 230 -3.85 37.44 -6.33
C MET A 230 -4.87 36.33 -5.99
N SER A 231 -5.99 36.28 -6.71
CA SER A 231 -6.90 35.15 -6.55
C SER A 231 -6.19 33.85 -6.98
N LEU A 232 -6.49 32.72 -6.33
CA LEU A 232 -5.84 31.44 -6.65
C LEU A 232 -6.01 31.06 -8.13
N ASP A 233 -7.18 31.34 -8.71
CA ASP A 233 -7.46 31.13 -10.13
C ASP A 233 -6.58 32.01 -11.03
N SER A 234 -6.44 33.30 -10.70
CA SER A 234 -5.58 34.25 -11.45
C SER A 234 -4.09 33.90 -11.33
N LEU A 235 -3.63 33.48 -10.15
CA LEU A 235 -2.27 33.02 -9.91
C LEU A 235 -1.96 31.76 -10.72
N LEU A 236 -2.82 30.73 -10.67
CA LEU A 236 -2.65 29.51 -11.46
C LEU A 236 -2.61 29.80 -12.97
N GLN A 237 -3.41 30.76 -13.46
CA GLN A 237 -3.39 31.18 -14.87
C GLN A 237 -2.11 31.95 -15.24
N ASN A 238 -1.74 32.98 -14.48
CA ASN A 238 -0.62 33.86 -14.80
C ASN A 238 0.74 33.20 -14.59
N MET A 239 0.87 32.33 -13.58
CA MET A 239 2.10 31.58 -13.28
C MET A 239 2.25 30.34 -14.17
N GLY A 240 1.18 29.86 -14.82
CA GLY A 240 1.17 28.60 -15.57
C GLY A 240 1.14 27.35 -14.67
N GLY A 241 0.60 27.49 -13.47
CA GLY A 241 0.78 26.55 -12.36
C GLY A 241 1.99 26.88 -11.48
N PHE A 242 2.18 26.14 -10.38
CA PHE A 242 3.34 26.27 -9.50
C PHE A 242 3.59 24.99 -8.67
N THR A 243 4.81 24.84 -8.16
CA THR A 243 5.17 23.72 -7.27
C THR A 243 5.02 24.13 -5.82
N LEU A 244 4.47 23.24 -5.00
CA LEU A 244 4.50 23.28 -3.54
C LEU A 244 5.55 22.28 -3.05
N MET A 245 6.64 22.79 -2.48
CA MET A 245 7.68 21.99 -1.83
C MET A 245 7.41 21.90 -0.32
N THR A 246 7.95 20.87 0.33
CA THR A 246 7.97 20.79 1.80
C THR A 246 8.85 21.90 2.40
N SER A 247 8.40 22.54 3.48
CA SER A 247 9.06 23.69 4.11
C SER A 247 9.09 23.56 5.64
N ASN A 248 9.27 24.68 6.36
CA ASN A 248 9.13 24.72 7.82
C ASN A 248 7.67 24.64 8.30
N ASP A 249 6.64 24.77 7.44
CA ASP A 249 5.24 24.63 7.87
C ASP A 249 4.82 23.15 8.00
N PRO A 250 4.41 22.68 9.20
CA PRO A 250 3.99 21.29 9.39
C PRO A 250 2.75 20.92 8.59
N SER A 251 1.89 21.90 8.26
CA SER A 251 0.61 21.65 7.61
C SER A 251 0.73 21.49 6.09
N LEU A 252 1.66 22.22 5.46
CA LEU A 252 2.09 22.00 4.08
C LEU A 252 2.75 20.63 3.92
N ASN A 253 3.70 20.30 4.80
CA ASN A 253 4.38 19.00 4.80
C ASN A 253 3.38 17.86 4.96
N ARG A 254 2.38 18.04 5.81
CA ARG A 254 1.28 17.10 5.99
C ARG A 254 0.40 16.99 4.73
N PHE A 255 0.04 18.11 4.10
CA PHE A 255 -0.76 18.12 2.87
C PHE A 255 -0.05 17.39 1.72
N VAL A 256 1.23 17.68 1.48
CA VAL A 256 2.05 17.02 0.46
C VAL A 256 2.06 15.51 0.68
N LYS A 257 2.36 15.09 1.91
CA LYS A 257 2.40 13.67 2.32
C LYS A 257 1.07 12.94 2.20
N ASP A 258 -0.04 13.59 2.56
CA ASP A 258 -1.37 12.99 2.56
C ASP A 258 -1.93 12.86 1.13
N MET A 259 -1.69 13.86 0.28
CA MET A 259 -2.05 13.80 -1.15
C MET A 259 -1.20 12.77 -1.90
N THR A 260 0.11 12.67 -1.62
CA THR A 260 0.95 11.58 -2.18
C THR A 260 0.47 10.21 -1.70
N THR A 261 0.09 10.08 -0.43
CA THR A 261 -0.51 8.84 0.10
C THR A 261 -1.83 8.48 -0.60
N LEU A 262 -2.70 9.47 -0.88
CA LEU A 262 -3.90 9.27 -1.69
C LEU A 262 -3.56 8.79 -3.10
N ASN A 263 -2.60 9.40 -3.77
CA ASN A 263 -2.16 9.00 -5.11
C ASN A 263 -1.59 7.57 -5.12
N GLU A 264 -0.79 7.20 -4.13
CA GLU A 264 -0.27 5.83 -3.97
C GLU A 264 -1.39 4.81 -3.75
N MET A 265 -2.38 5.12 -2.90
CA MET A 265 -3.56 4.29 -2.69
C MET A 265 -4.38 4.12 -3.97
N ILE A 266 -4.66 5.22 -4.67
CA ILE A 266 -5.42 5.30 -5.93
C ILE A 266 -4.78 4.39 -7.00
N ASN A 267 -3.46 4.47 -7.16
CA ASN A 267 -2.76 3.69 -8.17
C ASN A 267 -2.52 2.21 -7.77
N LYS A 268 -2.32 1.93 -6.47
CA LYS A 268 -1.91 0.62 -5.99
C LYS A 268 -2.43 0.37 -4.57
N ASN A 269 -3.34 -0.58 -4.44
CA ASN A 269 -3.74 -1.11 -3.14
C ASN A 269 -4.26 -2.56 -3.27
N ASP A 270 -4.47 -3.19 -2.12
CA ASP A 270 -5.16 -4.47 -1.99
C ASP A 270 -5.56 -4.68 -0.53
N PHE A 271 -6.69 -5.34 -0.28
CA PHE A 271 -6.97 -6.00 0.98
C PHE A 271 -7.09 -7.50 0.74
N SER A 272 -6.43 -8.30 1.57
CA SER A 272 -6.54 -9.74 1.57
C SER A 272 -6.70 -10.25 3.01
N LEU A 273 -7.65 -11.16 3.22
CA LEU A 273 -7.91 -11.83 4.48
C LEU A 273 -7.86 -13.34 4.25
N SER A 274 -7.20 -14.06 5.14
CA SER A 274 -7.12 -15.52 5.08
C SER A 274 -7.33 -16.12 6.46
N THR A 275 -8.00 -17.26 6.50
CA THR A 275 -8.08 -18.12 7.66
C THR A 275 -7.77 -19.55 7.24
N GLN A 276 -6.91 -20.21 8.00
CA GLN A 276 -6.47 -21.57 7.73
C GLN A 276 -6.45 -22.32 9.05
N ASN A 277 -7.43 -23.21 9.18
CA ASN A 277 -7.69 -23.96 10.39
C ASN A 277 -7.67 -25.44 10.07
N GLY A 278 -7.45 -26.26 11.08
CA GLY A 278 -7.59 -27.69 10.93
C GLY A 278 -7.49 -28.47 12.23
N VAL A 279 -7.84 -29.74 12.10
CA VAL A 279 -7.62 -30.79 13.08
C VAL A 279 -7.06 -31.99 12.33
N VAL A 280 -6.04 -32.64 12.87
CA VAL A 280 -5.43 -33.86 12.31
C VAL A 280 -5.26 -34.94 13.38
N ILE A 281 -5.45 -36.19 12.96
CA ILE A 281 -5.21 -37.40 13.74
C ILE A 281 -4.23 -38.28 12.98
N ASN A 282 -3.08 -38.56 13.59
CA ASN A 282 -2.06 -39.48 13.11
C ASN A 282 -2.20 -40.81 13.85
N ILE A 283 -2.31 -41.91 13.12
CA ILE A 283 -2.35 -43.28 13.63
C ILE A 283 -1.01 -43.93 13.29
N GLY A 284 -0.07 -43.84 14.25
CA GLY A 284 1.28 -44.35 14.12
C GLY A 284 1.35 -45.87 14.14
N SER A 285 2.46 -46.43 13.63
CA SER A 285 2.68 -47.88 13.60
C SER A 285 4.03 -48.29 14.20
N LYS A 286 4.04 -49.38 14.98
CA LYS A 286 5.23 -49.87 15.70
C LYS A 286 6.10 -50.86 14.92
N LYS A 287 5.98 -50.91 13.57
CA LYS A 287 6.73 -51.82 12.66
C LYS A 287 7.01 -51.12 11.31
N SER A 288 7.48 -51.84 10.29
CA SER A 288 7.69 -51.36 8.90
C SER A 288 6.39 -51.02 8.12
N ARG A 289 5.27 -50.84 8.81
CA ARG A 289 4.01 -50.38 8.22
C ARG A 289 3.95 -48.86 8.33
N GLY A 290 3.47 -48.20 7.28
CA GLY A 290 3.34 -46.75 7.26
C GLY A 290 2.33 -46.20 8.27
N THR A 291 2.51 -44.94 8.65
CA THR A 291 1.53 -44.17 9.42
C THR A 291 0.38 -43.75 8.52
N ILE A 292 -0.85 -43.87 9.02
CA ILE A 292 -2.06 -43.33 8.38
C ILE A 292 -2.42 -42.02 9.09
N SER A 293 -2.85 -41.02 8.34
CA SER A 293 -3.30 -39.74 8.90
C SER A 293 -4.60 -39.28 8.26
N PHE A 294 -5.48 -38.70 9.08
CA PHE A 294 -6.75 -38.12 8.68
C PHE A 294 -6.82 -36.67 9.16
N GLY A 295 -7.47 -35.80 8.39
CA GLY A 295 -7.70 -34.42 8.79
C GLY A 295 -9.04 -33.84 8.36
N LEU A 296 -9.39 -32.73 9.01
CA LEU A 296 -10.45 -31.82 8.61
C LEU A 296 -9.85 -30.40 8.61
N MET A 297 -9.82 -29.75 7.45
CA MET A 297 -9.07 -28.50 7.24
C MET A 297 -9.95 -27.44 6.57
N PRO A 298 -10.77 -26.71 7.34
CA PRO A 298 -11.52 -25.56 6.84
C PRO A 298 -10.63 -24.32 6.72
N SER A 299 -10.61 -23.75 5.52
CA SER A 299 -9.92 -22.51 5.18
C SER A 299 -10.84 -21.58 4.40
N ALA A 300 -10.62 -20.28 4.50
CA ALA A 300 -11.30 -19.30 3.67
C ALA A 300 -10.35 -18.16 3.35
N TYR A 301 -10.47 -17.64 2.13
CA TYR A 301 -9.62 -16.60 1.59
C TYR A 301 -10.53 -15.56 0.94
N MET A 302 -10.22 -14.30 1.16
CA MET A 302 -10.93 -13.16 0.62
C MET A 302 -9.90 -12.16 0.12
N SER A 303 -10.16 -11.52 -1.01
CA SER A 303 -9.45 -10.31 -1.41
C SER A 303 -10.44 -9.30 -1.98
N ALA A 304 -10.19 -8.03 -1.70
CA ALA A 304 -10.82 -6.90 -2.35
C ALA A 304 -9.70 -5.99 -2.84
N THR A 305 -9.70 -5.66 -4.13
CA THR A 305 -8.65 -4.87 -4.76
C THR A 305 -9.20 -3.53 -5.22
N ALA A 306 -8.32 -2.53 -5.26
CA ALA A 306 -8.54 -1.26 -5.93
C ALA A 306 -7.41 -0.84 -6.91
N ARG A 307 -7.73 -0.36 -8.13
CA ARG A 307 -6.78 0.03 -9.22
C ARG A 307 -7.34 0.80 -10.44
N ILE A 308 -7.16 2.12 -10.51
CA ILE A 308 -7.91 3.15 -11.27
C ILE A 308 -8.05 2.99 -12.82
N ASP A 309 -9.08 3.65 -13.38
CA ASP A 309 -9.32 3.72 -14.84
C ASP A 309 -8.12 4.39 -15.51
N PRO A 310 -7.41 3.72 -16.44
CA PRO A 310 -6.18 4.22 -17.02
C PRO A 310 -6.36 5.48 -17.88
N THR A 311 -7.59 5.84 -18.30
CA THR A 311 -7.84 7.12 -18.97
C THR A 311 -8.25 8.23 -18.00
N HIS A 312 -8.75 7.88 -16.81
CA HIS A 312 -9.24 8.79 -15.77
C HIS A 312 -8.42 8.64 -14.48
N ASN A 313 -7.12 8.91 -14.59
CA ASN A 313 -6.13 8.69 -13.54
C ASN A 313 -5.49 9.97 -12.98
N GLN A 314 -5.97 11.16 -13.38
CA GLN A 314 -5.47 12.44 -12.88
C GLN A 314 -6.33 12.94 -11.72
N ILE A 315 -5.72 13.57 -10.72
CA ILE A 315 -6.48 14.25 -9.67
C ILE A 315 -6.78 15.66 -10.17
N ILE A 316 -8.02 15.90 -10.58
CA ILE A 316 -8.50 17.23 -10.98
C ILE A 316 -9.67 17.61 -10.06
N ILE A 317 -9.54 18.75 -9.40
CA ILE A 317 -10.45 19.24 -8.36
C ILE A 317 -11.17 20.50 -8.86
N GLN A 318 -12.49 20.56 -8.70
CA GLN A 318 -13.28 21.74 -9.05
C GLN A 318 -13.06 22.87 -8.02
N ASN A 319 -12.67 24.06 -8.50
CA ASN A 319 -12.46 25.27 -7.70
C ASN A 319 -13.27 26.44 -8.29
N GLY A 320 -14.50 26.64 -7.80
CA GLY A 320 -15.36 27.72 -8.30
C GLY A 320 -15.71 27.55 -9.78
N SER A 321 -15.19 28.43 -10.64
CA SER A 321 -15.34 28.37 -12.11
C SER A 321 -14.19 27.65 -12.83
N SER A 322 -13.08 27.40 -12.12
CA SER A 322 -11.86 26.82 -12.67
C SER A 322 -11.66 25.40 -12.15
N GLU A 323 -10.75 24.65 -12.76
CA GLU A 323 -10.37 23.33 -12.29
C GLU A 323 -8.87 23.27 -12.03
N LEU A 324 -8.50 22.62 -10.94
CA LEU A 324 -7.14 22.51 -10.42
C LEU A 324 -6.64 21.10 -10.68
N LYS A 325 -5.63 20.96 -11.52
CA LYS A 325 -4.89 19.72 -11.73
C LYS A 325 -3.83 19.57 -10.64
N VAL A 326 -3.73 18.37 -10.07
CA VAL A 326 -2.71 18.00 -9.09
C VAL A 326 -1.80 16.94 -9.69
N GLU A 327 -0.52 17.24 -9.77
CA GLU A 327 0.55 16.32 -10.16
C GLU A 327 1.53 16.11 -9.00
N PHE A 328 2.29 15.01 -9.04
CA PHE A 328 3.11 14.52 -7.94
C PHE A 328 4.56 14.32 -8.40
N GLY A 329 5.51 14.90 -7.69
CA GLY A 329 6.93 14.62 -7.83
C GLY A 329 7.53 14.04 -6.55
N ASP A 330 8.86 13.97 -6.50
CA ASP A 330 9.58 13.44 -5.33
C ASP A 330 9.59 14.47 -4.21
N GLY A 331 8.72 14.28 -3.21
CA GLY A 331 8.58 15.19 -2.06
C GLY A 331 7.84 16.50 -2.34
N ASN A 332 7.18 16.66 -3.51
CA ASN A 332 6.47 17.88 -3.86
C ASN A 332 5.14 17.62 -4.60
N ILE A 333 4.33 18.67 -4.72
CA ILE A 333 3.08 18.69 -5.50
C ILE A 333 3.15 19.82 -6.50
N ILE A 334 2.75 19.55 -7.74
CA ILE A 334 2.61 20.58 -8.78
C ILE A 334 1.12 20.85 -8.97
N LEU A 335 0.74 22.11 -8.82
CA LEU A 335 -0.61 22.62 -9.01
C LEU A 335 -0.69 23.31 -10.38
N GLY A 336 -1.55 22.79 -11.27
CA GLY A 336 -1.73 23.31 -12.62
C GLY A 336 -3.18 23.68 -12.92
N THR A 337 -3.39 24.44 -13.99
CA THR A 337 -4.74 24.72 -14.49
C THR A 337 -5.31 23.52 -15.26
N ALA A 338 -6.62 23.35 -15.17
CA ALA A 338 -7.43 22.45 -15.99
C ALA A 338 -8.72 23.16 -16.40
N ASN A 339 -9.36 22.63 -17.43
CA ASN A 339 -10.71 23.05 -17.85
C ASN A 339 -11.67 21.85 -17.81
N LYS A 340 -12.98 22.12 -17.82
CA LYS A 340 -14.02 21.08 -17.72
C LYS A 340 -13.85 19.90 -18.68
N GLY A 341 -13.32 20.12 -19.88
CA GLY A 341 -13.01 19.06 -20.83
C GLY A 341 -11.88 18.13 -20.37
N ASP A 342 -10.90 18.64 -19.62
CA ASP A 342 -9.86 17.85 -18.97
C ASP A 342 -10.45 17.06 -17.80
N PHE A 343 -11.21 17.70 -16.90
CA PHE A 343 -11.85 16.96 -15.79
C PHE A 343 -12.74 15.84 -16.30
N ASP A 344 -13.63 16.12 -17.25
CA ASP A 344 -14.56 15.12 -17.77
C ASP A 344 -13.84 13.94 -18.45
N LYS A 345 -12.64 14.17 -19.02
CA LYS A 345 -11.87 13.20 -19.82
C LYS A 345 -10.76 12.45 -19.06
N SER A 346 -10.17 13.06 -18.03
CA SER A 346 -9.01 12.49 -17.31
C SER A 346 -9.09 12.55 -15.78
N SER A 347 -10.07 13.22 -15.18
CA SER A 347 -10.21 13.23 -13.72
C SER A 347 -10.67 11.88 -13.19
N VAL A 348 -9.99 11.41 -12.16
CA VAL A 348 -10.42 10.31 -11.28
C VAL A 348 -11.75 10.61 -10.58
N LEU A 349 -12.20 11.87 -10.55
CA LEU A 349 -13.49 12.27 -10.01
C LEU A 349 -14.57 12.45 -11.09
N SER A 350 -14.27 12.15 -12.36
CA SER A 350 -15.21 12.26 -13.48
C SER A 350 -16.37 11.26 -13.35
N ALA A 351 -17.59 11.71 -13.66
CA ALA A 351 -18.73 10.81 -13.83
C ALA A 351 -18.63 9.93 -15.10
N GLN A 352 -17.66 10.20 -15.98
CA GLN A 352 -17.35 9.37 -17.15
C GLN A 352 -16.29 8.29 -16.82
N ALA A 353 -15.65 8.36 -15.65
CA ALA A 353 -14.63 7.42 -15.23
C ALA A 353 -15.21 6.01 -15.07
N LYS A 354 -14.56 5.04 -15.72
CA LYS A 354 -14.93 3.63 -15.65
C LYS A 354 -14.13 2.96 -14.56
N HIS A 355 -14.31 3.44 -13.34
CA HIS A 355 -13.79 2.73 -12.21
C HIS A 355 -14.50 1.37 -12.06
N GLN A 356 -13.89 0.44 -11.38
CA GLN A 356 -14.40 -0.90 -11.10
C GLN A 356 -14.41 -1.16 -9.59
N LEU A 357 -14.89 -2.32 -9.15
CA LEU A 357 -14.68 -2.87 -7.80
C LEU A 357 -14.68 -4.37 -7.92
N SER A 358 -13.59 -5.01 -7.52
CA SER A 358 -13.45 -6.45 -7.55
C SER A 358 -13.16 -6.99 -6.16
N ALA A 359 -14.05 -7.86 -5.68
CA ALA A 359 -13.85 -8.62 -4.46
C ALA A 359 -14.15 -10.09 -4.71
N GLY A 360 -13.24 -10.98 -4.33
CA GLY A 360 -13.38 -12.42 -4.47
C GLY A 360 -13.25 -13.13 -3.14
N SER A 361 -14.00 -14.21 -2.95
CA SER A 361 -13.77 -15.15 -1.85
C SER A 361 -13.82 -16.59 -2.31
N VAL A 362 -13.02 -17.43 -1.65
CA VAL A 362 -13.00 -18.88 -1.82
C VAL A 362 -12.92 -19.52 -0.44
N GLY A 363 -13.95 -20.29 -0.08
CA GLY A 363 -13.96 -21.16 1.09
C GLY A 363 -13.65 -22.60 0.68
N ILE A 364 -12.86 -23.32 1.47
CA ILE A 364 -12.49 -24.71 1.19
C ILE A 364 -12.49 -25.51 2.49
N VAL A 365 -13.25 -26.60 2.51
CA VAL A 365 -13.12 -27.65 3.52
C VAL A 365 -12.45 -28.85 2.88
N GLU A 366 -11.18 -29.07 3.20
CA GLU A 366 -10.47 -30.29 2.79
C GLU A 366 -10.64 -31.38 3.86
N VAL A 367 -10.91 -32.61 3.43
CA VAL A 367 -10.92 -33.82 4.26
C VAL A 367 -9.87 -34.80 3.70
N PRO A 368 -8.57 -34.61 4.04
CA PRO A 368 -7.49 -35.49 3.60
C PRO A 368 -7.42 -36.81 4.38
N LEU A 369 -7.12 -37.89 3.65
CA LEU A 369 -6.64 -39.16 4.15
C LEU A 369 -5.30 -39.46 3.48
N GLY A 370 -4.24 -39.68 4.27
CA GLY A 370 -2.90 -39.91 3.76
C GLY A 370 -2.17 -41.08 4.39
N TYR A 371 -1.18 -41.59 3.66
CA TYR A 371 -0.32 -42.70 4.05
C TYR A 371 1.12 -42.44 3.57
N GLY A 372 2.09 -42.68 4.45
CA GLY A 372 3.52 -42.61 4.12
C GLY A 372 4.21 -43.95 4.34
N HIS A 373 5.04 -44.40 3.40
CA HIS A 373 5.83 -45.62 3.47
C HIS A 373 7.34 -45.32 3.51
N LEU A 374 8.10 -46.12 4.27
CA LEU A 374 9.54 -45.93 4.50
C LEU A 374 10.33 -47.08 3.88
N PHE A 375 11.26 -46.75 2.97
CA PHE A 375 12.26 -47.65 2.44
C PHE A 375 13.61 -47.38 3.10
N GLU A 376 14.04 -48.29 3.98
CA GLU A 376 15.36 -48.26 4.61
C GLU A 376 16.39 -48.79 3.60
N THR A 377 17.32 -47.95 3.12
CA THR A 377 18.30 -48.32 2.08
C THR A 377 19.75 -48.17 2.55
N PRO A 378 20.74 -48.78 1.88
CA PRO A 378 22.15 -48.60 2.23
C PRO A 378 22.63 -47.14 2.18
N LEU A 379 22.00 -46.28 1.36
CA LEU A 379 22.33 -44.86 1.19
C LEU A 379 21.67 -43.97 2.26
N GLY A 380 20.53 -44.40 2.80
CA GLY A 380 19.72 -43.64 3.76
C GLY A 380 18.25 -44.06 3.72
N ASP A 381 17.43 -43.42 4.53
CA ASP A 381 16.00 -43.70 4.60
C ASP A 381 15.25 -42.85 3.57
N ILE A 382 14.55 -43.50 2.65
CA ILE A 382 13.73 -42.86 1.62
C ILE A 382 12.25 -43.07 1.97
N ALA A 383 11.55 -42.00 2.29
CA ALA A 383 10.12 -42.02 2.54
C ALA A 383 9.35 -41.52 1.31
N VAL A 384 8.26 -42.19 0.96
CA VAL A 384 7.28 -41.73 -0.03
C VAL A 384 5.92 -41.62 0.64
N GLY A 385 5.06 -40.73 0.16
CA GLY A 385 3.70 -40.65 0.69
C GLY A 385 2.70 -40.08 -0.30
N LEU A 386 1.44 -40.42 -0.07
CA LEU A 386 0.30 -39.97 -0.85
C LEU A 386 -0.83 -39.56 0.09
N ALA A 387 -1.57 -38.52 -0.29
CA ALA A 387 -2.82 -38.14 0.35
C ALA A 387 -3.90 -37.91 -0.70
N ALA A 388 -5.07 -38.50 -0.49
CA ALA A 388 -6.28 -38.22 -1.23
C ALA A 388 -7.19 -37.36 -0.35
N LYS A 389 -7.74 -36.28 -0.90
CA LYS A 389 -8.59 -35.35 -0.16
C LYS A 389 -9.93 -35.16 -0.85
N TYR A 390 -11.01 -35.30 -0.10
CA TYR A 390 -12.30 -34.75 -0.50
C TYR A 390 -12.29 -33.24 -0.25
N ILE A 391 -12.89 -32.47 -1.16
CA ILE A 391 -12.89 -31.01 -1.13
C ILE A 391 -14.31 -30.52 -1.34
N PHE A 392 -14.86 -29.85 -0.34
CA PHE A 392 -16.03 -28.99 -0.50
C PHE A 392 -15.55 -27.54 -0.65
N GLY A 393 -15.79 -26.94 -1.81
CA GLY A 393 -15.42 -25.57 -2.12
C GLY A 393 -16.65 -24.67 -2.24
N THR A 394 -16.57 -23.48 -1.66
CA THR A 394 -17.47 -22.36 -1.94
C THR A 394 -16.70 -21.23 -2.61
N GLY A 395 -17.37 -20.44 -3.44
CA GLY A 395 -16.73 -19.34 -4.13
C GLY A 395 -17.71 -18.22 -4.48
N TYR A 396 -17.22 -16.99 -4.44
CA TYR A 396 -17.98 -15.79 -4.75
C TYR A 396 -17.08 -14.76 -5.44
N LEU A 397 -17.61 -14.09 -6.46
CA LEU A 397 -16.98 -12.98 -7.15
C LEU A 397 -17.98 -11.84 -7.25
N TYR A 398 -17.60 -10.70 -6.69
CA TYR A 398 -18.25 -9.42 -6.88
C TYR A 398 -17.41 -8.59 -7.83
N HIS A 399 -18.04 -8.13 -8.91
CA HIS A 399 -17.46 -7.20 -9.86
C HIS A 399 -18.47 -6.10 -10.19
N LYS A 400 -18.02 -4.85 -10.18
CA LYS A 400 -18.79 -3.65 -10.53
C LYS A 400 -17.93 -2.74 -11.41
N GLU A 401 -18.55 -1.96 -12.30
CA GLU A 401 -17.93 -0.86 -13.06
C GLU A 401 -18.81 0.41 -12.98
N GLY A 402 -18.21 1.60 -13.09
CA GLY A 402 -18.82 2.93 -13.00
C GLY A 402 -17.93 3.95 -12.27
N ASP A 403 -18.40 5.18 -12.11
CA ASP A 403 -17.74 6.19 -11.29
C ASP A 403 -17.86 5.89 -9.77
N PHE A 404 -17.17 6.66 -8.92
CA PHE A 404 -17.21 6.48 -7.45
C PHE A 404 -18.62 6.55 -6.84
N ASN A 405 -19.55 7.35 -7.39
CA ASN A 405 -20.94 7.40 -6.90
C ASN A 405 -21.72 6.16 -7.34
N SER A 406 -21.61 5.77 -8.61
CA SER A 406 -22.27 4.56 -9.16
C SER A 406 -21.88 3.28 -8.41
N ILE A 407 -20.63 3.21 -7.94
CA ILE A 407 -20.12 2.04 -7.22
C ILE A 407 -20.50 2.07 -5.74
N SER A 408 -20.31 3.20 -5.05
CA SER A 408 -20.59 3.32 -3.61
C SER A 408 -22.06 3.07 -3.23
N GLN A 409 -23.02 3.49 -4.07
CA GLN A 409 -24.45 3.29 -3.82
C GLN A 409 -24.91 1.81 -3.83
N ASN A 410 -24.06 0.87 -4.26
CA ASN A 410 -24.46 -0.51 -4.57
C ASN A 410 -23.56 -1.58 -3.93
N ILE A 411 -22.77 -1.25 -2.91
CA ILE A 411 -21.91 -2.21 -2.20
C ILE A 411 -22.75 -3.02 -1.21
N THR A 412 -23.56 -3.94 -1.72
CA THR A 412 -24.29 -4.94 -0.91
C THR A 412 -24.02 -6.34 -1.47
N PRO A 413 -23.14 -7.14 -0.82
CA PRO A 413 -22.90 -8.52 -1.26
C PRO A 413 -24.15 -9.37 -1.00
N THR A 414 -24.64 -10.02 -2.06
CA THR A 414 -25.80 -10.93 -1.97
C THR A 414 -25.35 -12.39 -1.87
N PHE A 415 -25.86 -13.10 -0.86
CA PHE A 415 -25.51 -14.51 -0.62
C PHE A 415 -25.93 -15.46 -1.74
N ASP A 416 -26.91 -15.08 -2.57
CA ASP A 416 -27.40 -15.84 -3.73
C ASP A 416 -26.33 -16.06 -4.82
N GLY A 417 -25.23 -15.29 -4.80
CA GLY A 417 -24.11 -15.45 -5.73
C GLY A 417 -23.07 -16.50 -5.33
N ILE A 418 -23.20 -17.16 -4.18
CA ILE A 418 -22.20 -18.11 -3.67
C ILE A 418 -22.35 -19.46 -4.39
N ALA A 419 -21.36 -19.81 -5.21
CA ALA A 419 -21.29 -21.10 -5.86
C ALA A 419 -20.75 -22.18 -4.91
N GLN A 420 -21.28 -23.40 -5.02
CA GLN A 420 -20.81 -24.58 -4.28
C GLN A 420 -20.24 -25.63 -5.25
N THR A 421 -19.20 -26.33 -4.83
CA THR A 421 -18.50 -27.36 -5.62
C THR A 421 -18.03 -28.50 -4.74
N HIS A 422 -18.16 -29.73 -5.24
CA HIS A 422 -17.59 -30.93 -4.65
C HIS A 422 -16.54 -31.47 -5.61
N THR A 423 -15.33 -31.71 -5.12
CA THR A 423 -14.21 -32.23 -5.92
C THR A 423 -13.25 -33.04 -5.05
N PHE A 424 -12.19 -33.58 -5.65
CA PHE A 424 -11.16 -34.34 -4.95
C PHE A 424 -9.79 -33.82 -5.36
N GLY A 425 -8.84 -33.84 -4.43
CA GLY A 425 -7.42 -33.51 -4.66
C GLY A 425 -6.51 -34.70 -4.37
N ILE A 426 -5.34 -34.69 -4.99
CA ILE A 426 -4.27 -35.68 -4.75
C ILE A 426 -2.96 -34.93 -4.48
N ASP A 427 -2.35 -35.21 -3.34
CA ASP A 427 -1.08 -34.66 -2.90
C ASP A 427 -0.06 -35.82 -2.77
N ALA A 428 1.20 -35.61 -3.16
CA ALA A 428 2.27 -36.60 -3.12
C ALA A 428 3.54 -36.02 -2.51
N GLY A 429 4.33 -36.87 -1.87
CA GLY A 429 5.51 -36.47 -1.11
C GLY A 429 6.67 -37.44 -1.23
N LEU A 430 7.87 -36.88 -1.10
CA LEU A 430 9.15 -37.58 -0.98
C LEU A 430 9.92 -36.96 0.21
N ALA A 431 10.59 -37.78 1.00
CA ALA A 431 11.57 -37.30 1.97
C ALA A 431 12.77 -38.26 2.04
N TYR A 432 13.96 -37.72 2.31
CA TYR A 432 15.21 -38.48 2.36
C TYR A 432 16.05 -38.07 3.57
N ALA A 433 16.46 -39.05 4.36
CA ALA A 433 17.44 -38.89 5.44
C ALA A 433 18.71 -39.67 5.09
N PRO A 434 19.80 -39.00 4.64
CA PRO A 434 21.02 -39.69 4.23
C PRO A 434 21.70 -40.40 5.40
N ARG A 435 22.23 -41.60 5.16
CA ARG A 435 22.86 -42.43 6.21
C ARG A 435 24.06 -41.75 6.88
N PHE A 436 24.80 -40.92 6.14
CA PHE A 436 25.95 -40.16 6.65
C PHE A 436 25.57 -38.95 7.51
N ALA A 437 24.31 -38.48 7.43
CA ALA A 437 23.81 -37.35 8.21
C ALA A 437 22.36 -37.60 8.63
N LYS A 438 22.13 -38.53 9.55
CA LYS A 438 20.80 -39.00 9.97
C LYS A 438 19.85 -37.88 10.46
N ASN A 439 20.42 -36.81 11.01
CA ASN A 439 19.68 -35.66 11.51
C ASN A 439 19.27 -34.68 10.38
N LEU A 440 19.88 -34.79 9.20
CA LEU A 440 19.45 -34.08 8.00
C LEU A 440 18.20 -34.75 7.42
N THR A 441 17.30 -33.94 6.91
CA THR A 441 16.16 -34.37 6.11
C THR A 441 16.05 -33.45 4.90
N LEU A 442 15.94 -34.04 3.71
CA LEU A 442 15.51 -33.33 2.50
C LEU A 442 14.06 -33.73 2.23
N GLY A 443 13.23 -32.78 1.86
CA GLY A 443 11.81 -32.99 1.56
C GLY A 443 11.42 -32.38 0.22
N PHE A 444 10.48 -33.01 -0.46
CA PHE A 444 9.82 -32.50 -1.66
C PHE A 444 8.34 -32.86 -1.59
N VAL A 445 7.47 -31.92 -1.93
CA VAL A 445 6.02 -32.15 -2.02
C VAL A 445 5.46 -31.60 -3.32
N ALA A 446 4.48 -32.31 -3.86
CA ALA A 446 3.61 -31.85 -4.93
C ALA A 446 2.14 -31.94 -4.47
N LYS A 447 1.48 -30.81 -4.27
CA LYS A 447 0.05 -30.74 -3.87
C LYS A 447 -0.83 -30.45 -5.08
N ASN A 448 -2.09 -30.88 -5.04
CA ASN A 448 -3.08 -30.68 -6.10
C ASN A 448 -2.65 -31.22 -7.48
N LEU A 449 -2.03 -32.39 -7.53
CA LEU A 449 -1.52 -33.00 -8.78
C LEU A 449 -2.57 -33.11 -9.91
N ASN A 450 -3.84 -33.25 -9.54
CA ASN A 450 -4.97 -33.37 -10.46
C ASN A 450 -5.71 -32.04 -10.74
N MET A 451 -5.16 -30.90 -10.27
CA MET A 451 -5.69 -29.54 -10.43
C MET A 451 -7.21 -29.41 -10.19
N PRO A 452 -7.70 -29.63 -8.96
CA PRO A 452 -9.12 -29.53 -8.63
C PRO A 452 -9.73 -28.17 -8.99
N LYS A 453 -11.03 -28.13 -9.27
CA LYS A 453 -11.73 -26.90 -9.69
C LYS A 453 -12.83 -26.54 -8.70
N ILE A 454 -12.97 -25.25 -8.40
CA ILE A 454 -14.00 -24.67 -7.52
C ILE A 454 -14.72 -23.60 -8.33
N LYS A 455 -16.05 -23.66 -8.42
CA LYS A 455 -16.87 -22.58 -9.00
C LYS A 455 -16.76 -21.33 -8.14
N THR A 456 -16.58 -20.17 -8.76
CA THR A 456 -16.47 -18.87 -8.09
C THR A 456 -17.50 -17.84 -8.53
N ASP A 457 -18.27 -18.13 -9.57
CA ASP A 457 -19.43 -17.34 -9.98
C ASP A 457 -20.56 -18.29 -10.45
N VAL A 458 -21.76 -18.12 -9.87
CA VAL A 458 -22.98 -18.85 -10.23
C VAL A 458 -23.51 -18.45 -11.60
N LYS A 459 -23.33 -17.19 -12.02
CA LYS A 459 -23.91 -16.60 -13.24
C LYS A 459 -23.05 -16.84 -14.48
N SER A 460 -21.74 -16.54 -14.42
CA SER A 460 -20.83 -16.82 -15.55
C SER A 460 -20.33 -18.26 -15.61
N GLY A 461 -20.46 -19.02 -14.51
CA GLY A 461 -19.86 -20.34 -14.39
C GLY A 461 -18.34 -20.34 -14.25
N ALA A 462 -17.73 -19.19 -13.90
CA ALA A 462 -16.29 -19.06 -13.69
C ALA A 462 -15.78 -20.05 -12.63
N MET A 463 -14.55 -20.51 -12.84
CA MET A 463 -13.91 -21.58 -12.07
C MET A 463 -12.51 -21.17 -11.64
N THR A 464 -12.24 -21.28 -10.35
CA THR A 464 -10.88 -21.23 -9.81
C THR A 464 -10.26 -22.62 -9.81
N LYS A 465 -9.05 -22.75 -10.38
CA LYS A 465 -8.26 -23.99 -10.33
C LYS A 465 -7.34 -23.98 -9.12
N LEU A 466 -7.44 -25.00 -8.27
CA LEU A 466 -6.43 -25.36 -7.28
C LEU A 466 -5.19 -25.88 -8.04
N ASN A 467 -4.31 -24.98 -8.46
CA ASN A 467 -3.14 -25.32 -9.25
C ASN A 467 -2.16 -26.22 -8.47
N THR A 468 -1.37 -27.00 -9.21
CA THR A 468 -0.34 -27.85 -8.63
C THR A 468 0.71 -26.99 -7.94
N GLN A 469 0.96 -27.24 -6.66
CA GLN A 469 1.96 -26.51 -5.86
C GLN A 469 3.18 -27.41 -5.66
N LEU A 470 4.39 -26.90 -5.90
CA LEU A 470 5.65 -27.63 -5.71
C LEU A 470 6.53 -26.91 -4.69
N ARG A 471 7.00 -27.62 -3.66
CA ARG A 471 7.87 -27.07 -2.62
C ARG A 471 8.96 -28.06 -2.24
N ALA A 472 10.18 -27.56 -2.07
CA ALA A 472 11.29 -28.28 -1.46
C ALA A 472 11.54 -27.78 -0.03
N GLY A 473 12.12 -28.64 0.81
CA GLY A 473 12.48 -28.30 2.17
C GLY A 473 13.72 -29.00 2.66
N VAL A 474 14.37 -28.42 3.66
CA VAL A 474 15.48 -29.00 4.41
C VAL A 474 15.23 -28.85 5.91
N SER A 475 15.60 -29.86 6.70
CA SER A 475 15.68 -29.75 8.15
C SER A 475 16.95 -30.41 8.70
N TYR A 476 17.48 -29.86 9.78
CA TYR A 476 18.63 -30.41 10.48
C TYR A 476 18.45 -30.32 12.00
N GLY A 477 18.43 -31.48 12.66
CA GLY A 477 18.36 -31.59 14.13
C GLY A 477 19.74 -31.60 14.80
N TRP A 478 19.92 -30.80 15.86
CA TRP A 478 21.08 -30.80 16.74
C TRP A 478 20.62 -31.07 18.19
N LEU A 479 21.50 -31.72 18.96
CA LEU A 479 21.35 -32.03 20.39
C LEU A 479 20.16 -32.96 20.67
N ASN A 480 20.00 -33.97 19.81
CA ASN A 480 18.86 -34.88 19.77
C ASN A 480 17.53 -34.13 19.58
N ASP A 481 17.45 -33.38 18.49
CA ASP A 481 16.31 -32.55 18.06
C ASP A 481 15.88 -31.42 19.01
N LYS A 482 16.67 -31.11 20.06
CA LYS A 482 16.43 -29.92 20.92
C LYS A 482 16.58 -28.59 20.19
N ILE A 483 17.39 -28.57 19.14
CA ILE A 483 17.50 -27.42 18.23
C ILE A 483 17.27 -27.96 16.82
N VAL A 484 16.26 -27.47 16.13
CA VAL A 484 15.97 -27.83 14.74
C VAL A 484 16.05 -26.60 13.87
N LEU A 485 16.94 -26.62 12.88
CA LEU A 485 16.95 -25.66 11.78
C LEU A 485 16.10 -26.21 10.66
N ALA A 486 15.25 -25.37 10.05
CA ALA A 486 14.44 -25.76 8.89
C ALA A 486 14.30 -24.61 7.90
N GLY A 487 14.11 -24.93 6.63
CA GLY A 487 13.83 -23.96 5.58
C GLY A 487 13.17 -24.62 4.37
N ASP A 488 12.20 -23.94 3.78
CA ASP A 488 11.44 -24.37 2.62
C ASP A 488 11.48 -23.31 1.50
N ILE A 489 11.30 -23.73 0.25
CA ILE A 489 11.18 -22.86 -0.92
C ILE A 489 10.13 -23.38 -1.92
N ASP A 490 9.25 -22.49 -2.35
CA ASP A 490 8.31 -22.72 -3.45
C ASP A 490 9.08 -22.80 -4.79
N LEU A 491 9.00 -23.97 -5.42
CA LEU A 491 9.71 -24.28 -6.66
C LEU A 491 9.02 -23.68 -7.90
N MET A 492 7.75 -23.28 -7.79
CA MET A 492 7.06 -22.47 -8.80
C MET A 492 6.22 -21.37 -8.13
N PRO A 493 5.90 -20.28 -8.86
CA PRO A 493 4.92 -19.29 -8.41
C PRO A 493 3.52 -19.90 -8.27
N ASN A 494 2.99 -19.90 -7.05
CA ASN A 494 1.59 -20.18 -6.76
C ASN A 494 0.73 -18.99 -7.19
N ASP A 495 -0.54 -19.22 -7.53
CA ASP A 495 -1.50 -18.13 -7.77
C ASP A 495 -2.06 -17.61 -6.43
N THR A 496 -2.73 -16.46 -6.46
CA THR A 496 -3.47 -15.96 -5.29
C THR A 496 -4.86 -15.48 -5.69
N ILE A 497 -5.72 -15.24 -4.69
CA ILE A 497 -7.04 -14.65 -4.89
C ILE A 497 -6.98 -13.12 -5.11
N SER A 498 -5.86 -12.47 -4.81
CA SER A 498 -5.66 -11.04 -4.99
C SER A 498 -5.40 -10.69 -6.45
N LEU A 499 -6.13 -9.70 -6.95
CA LEU A 499 -6.00 -9.20 -8.31
C LEU A 499 -4.86 -8.18 -8.44
N ALA A 500 -4.33 -7.64 -7.34
CA ALA A 500 -3.10 -6.84 -7.32
C ALA A 500 -1.83 -7.70 -7.13
N ARG A 501 -1.94 -8.80 -6.38
CA ARG A 501 -0.86 -9.78 -6.12
C ARG A 501 -1.22 -11.14 -6.71
N PRO A 502 -1.29 -11.31 -8.04
CA PRO A 502 -1.79 -12.53 -8.67
C PRO A 502 -0.89 -13.76 -8.46
N LYS A 503 0.34 -13.58 -7.99
CA LYS A 503 1.32 -14.65 -7.76
C LYS A 503 2.02 -14.48 -6.41
N SER A 504 2.39 -15.61 -5.80
CA SER A 504 3.26 -15.70 -4.61
C SER A 504 4.30 -16.81 -4.82
N GLN A 505 5.54 -16.59 -4.39
CA GLN A 505 6.59 -17.61 -4.36
C GLN A 505 7.46 -17.43 -3.11
N MET A 506 7.14 -18.17 -2.05
CA MET A 506 7.78 -18.02 -0.75
C MET A 506 9.10 -18.79 -0.66
N ALA A 507 10.10 -18.17 -0.03
CA ALA A 507 11.16 -18.88 0.67
C ALA A 507 11.18 -18.44 2.13
N GLY A 508 11.45 -19.36 3.04
CA GLY A 508 11.51 -19.04 4.45
C GLY A 508 12.10 -20.16 5.28
N GLY A 509 12.47 -19.84 6.51
CA GLY A 509 13.07 -20.77 7.44
C GLY A 509 13.26 -20.18 8.83
N GLY A 510 13.75 -21.00 9.74
CA GLY A 510 13.92 -20.62 11.13
C GLY A 510 14.52 -21.70 12.00
N VAL A 511 14.53 -21.41 13.30
CA VAL A 511 15.00 -22.27 14.37
C VAL A 511 13.84 -22.58 15.33
N LEU A 512 13.72 -23.86 15.66
CA LEU A 512 12.92 -24.34 16.79
C LEU A 512 13.86 -24.77 17.91
N ILE A 513 13.60 -24.31 19.12
CA ILE A 513 14.33 -24.66 20.34
C ILE A 513 13.33 -25.35 21.29
N ASP A 514 13.44 -26.67 21.41
CA ASP A 514 12.59 -27.51 22.26
C ASP A 514 13.18 -27.61 23.67
N LEU A 515 12.46 -27.07 24.65
CA LEU A 515 12.79 -27.14 26.07
C LEU A 515 11.67 -27.89 26.81
N LYS A 516 12.03 -28.57 27.90
CA LYS A 516 11.18 -29.55 28.61
C LYS A 516 9.73 -29.10 28.92
N TYR A 517 9.49 -27.80 29.06
CA TYR A 517 8.17 -27.24 29.44
C TYR A 517 7.59 -26.26 28.41
N PHE A 518 8.41 -25.78 27.46
CA PHE A 518 8.01 -24.83 26.43
C PHE A 518 8.95 -24.90 25.23
N ASP A 519 8.46 -24.61 24.03
CA ASP A 519 9.33 -24.34 22.88
C ASP A 519 9.46 -22.84 22.62
N LEU A 520 10.55 -22.45 21.94
CA LEU A 520 10.68 -21.15 21.31
C LEU A 520 11.00 -21.34 19.83
N ARG A 521 10.30 -20.60 18.97
CA ARG A 521 10.46 -20.63 17.52
C ARG A 521 10.68 -19.21 17.02
N LEU A 522 11.66 -19.05 16.13
CA LEU A 522 11.97 -17.80 15.45
C LEU A 522 12.31 -18.11 13.99
N GLY A 523 11.90 -17.24 13.07
CA GLY A 523 12.20 -17.40 11.65
C GLY A 523 11.90 -16.15 10.84
N ALA A 524 12.13 -16.27 9.54
CA ALA A 524 11.80 -15.25 8.56
C ALA A 524 11.38 -15.89 7.24
N MET A 525 10.56 -15.18 6.46
CA MET A 525 10.21 -15.56 5.11
C MET A 525 10.09 -14.34 4.19
N TYR A 526 10.20 -14.57 2.89
CA TYR A 526 10.15 -13.56 1.85
C TYR A 526 9.45 -14.13 0.61
N ASP A 527 8.63 -13.29 -0.04
CA ASP A 527 7.90 -13.66 -1.25
C ASP A 527 8.55 -13.00 -2.47
N PHE A 528 9.15 -13.80 -3.35
CA PHE A 528 9.83 -13.32 -4.56
C PHE A 528 8.88 -12.77 -5.64
N ARG A 529 7.56 -12.88 -5.45
CA ARG A 529 6.51 -12.36 -6.37
C ARG A 529 5.66 -11.27 -5.74
N ASN A 530 5.96 -10.90 -4.50
CA ASN A 530 5.30 -9.78 -3.86
C ASN A 530 5.71 -8.46 -4.50
N ASN A 531 4.73 -7.80 -5.14
CA ASN A 531 4.89 -6.49 -5.74
C ASN A 531 4.39 -5.35 -4.83
N SER A 532 4.06 -5.62 -3.57
CA SER A 532 3.41 -4.71 -2.60
C SER A 532 4.31 -4.29 -1.43
N ASP A 533 5.64 -4.34 -1.60
CA ASP A 533 6.63 -3.75 -0.68
C ASP A 533 6.61 -4.30 0.77
N GLU A 534 5.88 -5.39 1.01
CA GLU A 534 5.78 -6.08 2.32
C GLU A 534 7.16 -6.42 2.91
N GLY A 535 8.18 -6.62 2.07
CA GLY A 535 9.55 -6.88 2.50
C GLY A 535 9.71 -8.25 3.17
N MET A 536 10.59 -8.31 4.18
CA MET A 536 10.80 -9.51 4.98
C MET A 536 9.71 -9.66 6.03
N ILE A 537 9.13 -10.86 6.12
CA ILE A 537 8.16 -11.25 7.15
C ILE A 537 8.92 -11.99 8.24
N LEU A 538 8.91 -11.45 9.47
CA LEU A 538 9.45 -12.10 10.65
C LEU A 538 8.39 -13.01 11.27
N THR A 539 8.83 -14.15 11.81
CA THR A 539 7.96 -15.14 12.45
C THR A 539 8.47 -15.49 13.84
N GLY A 540 7.53 -15.68 14.78
CA GLY A 540 7.84 -16.15 16.12
C GLY A 540 6.74 -17.08 16.65
N GLY A 541 7.10 -17.98 17.57
CA GLY A 541 6.12 -18.82 18.24
C GLY A 541 6.60 -19.33 19.59
N ILE A 542 5.63 -19.60 20.47
CA ILE A 542 5.84 -20.22 21.79
C ILE A 542 4.79 -21.32 21.99
N ASN A 543 5.25 -22.51 22.34
CA ASN A 543 4.40 -23.61 22.79
C ASN A 543 4.55 -23.74 24.31
N LEU A 544 3.44 -23.79 25.03
CA LEU A 544 3.39 -24.02 26.47
C LEU A 544 2.78 -25.40 26.74
N LEU A 545 3.55 -26.27 27.39
CA LEU A 545 3.11 -27.60 27.84
C LEU A 545 2.55 -28.53 26.73
N GLY A 546 2.87 -28.29 25.46
CA GLY A 546 2.43 -29.06 24.29
C GLY A 546 1.05 -28.62 23.74
N PHE A 547 0.14 -28.20 24.61
CA PHE A 547 -1.27 -28.00 24.26
C PHE A 547 -1.66 -26.55 23.93
N LEU A 548 -0.94 -25.54 24.43
CA LEU A 548 -1.20 -24.14 24.10
C LEU A 548 -0.06 -23.61 23.27
N ASP A 549 -0.28 -23.57 21.96
CA ASP A 549 0.68 -23.12 20.98
C ASP A 549 0.21 -21.80 20.37
N ILE A 550 1.08 -20.78 20.34
CA ILE A 550 0.81 -19.49 19.71
C ILE A 550 1.94 -19.20 18.72
N ALA A 551 1.58 -18.81 17.50
CA ALA A 551 2.51 -18.33 16.50
C ALA A 551 2.02 -17.02 15.90
N VAL A 552 2.95 -16.09 15.65
CA VAL A 552 2.70 -14.77 15.07
C VAL A 552 3.69 -14.54 13.94
N GLN A 553 3.22 -13.91 12.86
CA GLN A 553 4.05 -13.43 11.78
C GLN A 553 3.69 -11.98 11.50
N SER A 554 4.69 -11.13 11.33
CA SER A 554 4.54 -9.72 11.01
C SER A 554 5.63 -9.33 10.03
N ASN A 555 5.31 -8.51 9.03
CA ASN A 555 6.37 -7.82 8.30
C ASN A 555 6.88 -6.60 9.05
N LEU A 556 7.98 -6.03 8.55
CA LEU A 556 8.61 -4.83 9.09
C LEU A 556 8.04 -3.52 8.51
N HIS A 557 7.25 -3.59 7.43
CA HIS A 557 6.59 -2.43 6.85
C HIS A 557 5.32 -2.09 7.67
N LEU A 558 5.53 -1.29 8.71
CA LEU A 558 4.49 -0.70 9.54
C LEU A 558 3.82 0.49 8.83
N SER A 559 2.51 0.59 8.96
CA SER A 559 1.74 1.76 8.57
C SER A 559 2.19 3.00 9.35
N GLN A 560 1.86 4.17 8.83
CA GLN A 560 1.79 5.35 9.67
C GLN A 560 0.73 5.17 10.74
N GLU A 561 0.89 5.90 11.85
CA GLU A 561 0.03 5.84 13.02
C GLU A 561 -1.43 6.13 12.66
N ILE A 562 -2.34 5.27 13.10
CA ILE A 562 -3.78 5.45 12.88
C ILE A 562 -4.25 6.67 13.70
N ALA A 563 -4.57 7.77 13.03
CA ALA A 563 -5.27 8.94 13.55
C ALA A 563 -4.91 9.39 15.01
N GLY A 564 -3.63 9.43 15.37
CA GLY A 564 -3.18 9.89 16.70
C GLY A 564 -3.34 8.87 17.84
N SER A 565 -3.55 7.59 17.52
CA SER A 565 -3.75 6.51 18.51
C SER A 565 -2.48 5.93 19.13
N GLY A 566 -1.29 6.32 18.66
CA GLY A 566 -0.01 5.66 18.95
C GLY A 566 0.18 4.28 18.30
N ILE A 567 -0.79 3.80 17.52
CA ILE A 567 -0.79 2.45 16.94
C ILE A 567 -0.46 2.49 15.45
N SER A 568 0.69 1.93 15.09
CA SER A 568 1.05 1.52 13.73
C SER A 568 0.74 0.03 13.53
N VAL A 569 0.18 -0.34 12.38
CA VAL A 569 -0.15 -1.73 12.06
C VAL A 569 0.71 -2.25 10.90
N PRO A 570 1.19 -3.51 10.94
CA PRO A 570 1.95 -4.08 9.84
C PRO A 570 1.05 -4.34 8.62
N SER A 571 1.59 -4.15 7.42
CA SER A 571 0.85 -4.47 6.18
C SER A 571 0.65 -5.97 5.96
N TYR A 572 1.32 -6.83 6.73
CA TYR A 572 1.04 -8.27 6.86
C TYR A 572 1.05 -8.70 8.32
N LEU A 573 -0.03 -9.36 8.78
CA LEU A 573 -0.09 -10.01 10.09
C LEU A 573 -0.77 -11.38 9.96
N LEU A 574 -0.16 -12.43 10.54
CA LEU A 574 -0.80 -13.73 10.77
C LEU A 574 -0.72 -14.06 12.26
N VAL A 575 -1.84 -14.44 12.88
CA VAL A 575 -1.88 -14.99 14.23
C VAL A 575 -2.49 -16.39 14.19
N LYS A 576 -1.85 -17.34 14.86
CA LYS A 576 -2.31 -18.72 15.03
C LYS A 576 -2.32 -19.14 16.49
N VAL A 577 -3.36 -19.87 16.87
CA VAL A 577 -3.52 -20.53 18.17
C VAL A 577 -3.86 -21.99 17.94
N GLY A 578 -3.18 -22.90 18.61
CA GLY A 578 -3.28 -24.33 18.36
C GLY A 578 -2.66 -25.16 19.47
N GLY A 579 -2.29 -26.40 19.14
CA GLY A 579 -1.58 -27.29 20.04
C GLY A 579 -1.65 -28.74 19.55
N GLY A 580 -0.99 -29.65 20.27
CA GLY A 580 -1.08 -31.06 19.94
C GLY A 580 -0.41 -31.99 20.94
N PHE A 581 -0.77 -33.26 20.84
CA PHE A 581 -0.25 -34.36 21.67
C PHE A 581 0.26 -35.49 20.77
N SER A 582 1.35 -36.15 21.17
CA SER A 582 1.89 -37.33 20.47
C SER A 582 2.24 -38.44 21.46
N TRP A 583 1.96 -39.70 21.11
CA TRP A 583 2.10 -40.88 21.98
C TRP A 583 2.49 -42.17 21.22
#